data_AF-A0A3C0BP37-F1
#
_entry.id   AF-A0A3C0BP37-F1
#
_cell.length_a   1.000
_cell.length_b   1.000
_cell.length_c   1.000
_cell.angle_alpha   90.00
_cell.angle_beta   90.00
_cell.angle_gamma   90.00
#
_symmetry.space_group_name_H-M   'P 1'
#
loop_
_entity.id
_entity.type
_entity.pdbx_description
1 polymer ?
#
loop_
_entity_poly.entity_id
_entity_poly.type
_entity_poly.pdbx_seq_one_letter_code
_entity_poly.pdbx_strand_id
1 'polypeptide(L)' 'MTKEEAYAGAEKLLAEVGLPDPRGRLESYPHQFSGGQLQRIGIALALARGCELLIADEPTTAL' A
#
# COMPACT_ATOMS: atom_id res chain seq x y z
N MET A 1 -13.46 -13.42 -5.64
CA MET A 1 -12.61 -12.26 -5.97
C MET A 1 -12.07 -12.48 -7.37
N THR A 2 -12.55 -11.71 -8.34
CA THR A 2 -11.96 -11.67 -9.68
C THR A 2 -10.66 -10.87 -9.67
N LYS A 3 -9.89 -10.91 -10.76
CA LYS A 3 -8.69 -10.09 -10.90
C LYS A 3 -9.03 -8.60 -10.83
N GLU A 4 -10.13 -8.21 -11.47
CA GLU A 4 -10.62 -6.83 -11.49
C GLU A 4 -10.99 -6.35 -10.09
N GLU A 5 -11.68 -7.18 -9.30
CA GLU A 5 -12.01 -6.88 -7.91
C GLU A 5 -10.75 -6.72 -7.04
N ALA A 6 -9.74 -7.57 -7.25
CA ALA A 6 -8.47 -7.48 -6.53
C ALA A 6 -7.70 -6.19 -6.88
N TYR A 7 -7.65 -5.81 -8.15
CA TYR A 7 -6.98 -4.58 -8.59
C TYR A 7 -7.70 -3.32 -8.10
N ALA A 8 -9.04 -3.31 -8.13
CA ALA A 8 -9.83 -2.20 -7.58
C ALA A 8 -9.62 -2.06 -6.06
N GLY A 9 -9.55 -3.19 -5.34
CA GLY A 9 -9.23 -3.19 -3.90
C GLY A 9 -7.82 -2.68 -3.62
N ALA A 10 -6.84 -3.10 -4.41
CA ALA A 10 -5.46 -2.61 -4.29
C ALA A 10 -5.37 -1.10 -4.55
N GLU A 11 -6.01 -0.59 -5.61
CA GLU A 11 -6.05 0.85 -5.92
C GLU A 11 -6.61 1.66 -4.75
N LYS A 12 -7.72 1.19 -4.14
CA LYS A 12 -8.34 1.81 -2.97
C LYS A 12 -7.40 1.83 -1.76
N LEU A 13 -6.77 0.71 -1.44
CA LEU A 13 -5.84 0.61 -0.31
C LEU A 13 -4.61 1.48 -0.50
N LEU A 14 -4.05 1.52 -1.71
CA LEU A 14 -2.92 2.40 -2.02
C LEU A 14 -3.29 3.88 -1.88
N ALA A 15 -4.53 4.25 -2.24
CA ALA A 15 -5.05 5.60 -1.99
C ALA A 15 -5.21 5.90 -0.50
N GLU A 16 -5.74 4.96 0.29
CA GLU A 16 -5.95 5.10 1.74
C GLU A 16 -4.64 5.34 2.52
N VAL A 17 -3.55 4.69 2.11
CA VAL A 17 -2.21 4.91 2.71
C VAL A 17 -1.48 6.14 2.15
N GLY A 18 -2.12 6.90 1.26
CA GLY A 18 -1.58 8.14 0.69
C GLY A 18 -0.47 7.93 -0.32
N LEU A 19 -0.48 6.83 -1.07
CA LEU A 19 0.45 6.64 -2.19
C LEU A 19 0.04 7.58 -3.36
N PRO A 20 0.97 8.38 -3.93
CA PRO A 20 0.65 9.20 -5.08
C PRO A 20 0.44 8.35 -6.34
N ASP A 21 -0.55 8.73 -7.15
CA ASP A 21 -0.97 8.00 -8.35
C ASP A 21 -1.23 6.48 -8.11
N PRO A 22 -2.16 6.10 -7.21
CA PRO A 22 -2.40 4.70 -6.86
C PRO A 22 -2.58 3.77 -8.07
N ARG A 23 -3.33 4.24 -9.08
CA ARG A 23 -3.62 3.48 -10.30
C ARG A 23 -2.39 3.24 -11.15
N GLY A 24 -1.58 4.28 -11.42
CA GLY A 24 -0.34 4.14 -12.17
C GLY A 24 0.71 3.30 -11.44
N ARG A 25 0.62 3.19 -10.11
CA ARG A 25 1.54 2.40 -9.29
C ARG A 25 1.23 0.90 -9.23
N LEU A 26 0.06 0.44 -9.69
CA LEU A 26 -0.31 -0.98 -9.64
C LEU A 26 0.63 -1.90 -10.42
N GLU A 27 1.30 -1.38 -11.45
CA GLU A 27 2.24 -2.12 -12.30
C GLU A 27 3.71 -1.78 -12.02
N SER A 28 3.98 -0.96 -10.99
CA SER A 28 5.35 -0.57 -10.64
C SER A 28 6.09 -1.67 -9.88
N TYR A 29 7.38 -1.83 -10.18
CA TYR A 29 8.27 -2.73 -9.43
C TYR A 29 8.74 -2.09 -8.11
N PRO A 30 9.10 -2.91 -7.09
CA PRO A 30 9.54 -2.42 -5.78
C PRO A 30 10.66 -1.36 -5.81
N HIS A 31 11.64 -1.52 -6.70
CA HIS A 31 12.77 -0.60 -6.83
C HIS A 31 12.42 0.77 -7.44
N GLN A 32 11.17 0.97 -7.88
CA GLN A 32 10.66 2.23 -8.43
C GLN A 32 9.96 3.10 -7.37
N PHE A 33 9.96 2.65 -6.11
CA PHE A 33 9.36 3.35 -4.98
C PHE A 33 10.44 3.90 -4.04
N SER A 34 10.16 5.04 -3.42
CA SER A 34 10.98 5.53 -2.30
C SER A 34 10.79 4.65 -1.06
N GLY A 35 11.71 4.77 -0.08
CA GLY A 35 11.57 4.06 1.20
C GLY A 35 10.22 4.32 1.88
N GLY A 36 9.80 5.59 1.98
CA GLY A 36 8.50 5.95 2.55
C GLY A 36 7.29 5.44 1.73
N GLN A 37 7.43 5.31 0.41
CA GLN A 37 6.39 4.68 -0.42
C GLN A 37 6.30 3.17 -0.16
N LEU A 38 7.44 2.47 -0.06
CA LEU A 38 7.47 1.05 0.30
C LEU A 38 6.90 0.80 1.69
N GLN A 39 7.14 1.70 2.64
CA GLN A 39 6.54 1.64 3.97
C GLN A 39 5.01 1.76 3.92
N ARG A 40 4.48 2.72 3.15
CA ARG A 40 3.03 2.87 2.93
C ARG A 40 2.43 1.62 2.28
N ILE A 41 3.12 1.04 1.30
CA ILE A 41 2.70 -0.23 0.67
C ILE A 41 2.69 -1.37 1.71
N GLY A 42 3.68 -1.45 2.59
CA GLY A 42 3.68 -2.41 3.71
C GLY A 42 2.46 -2.26 4.63
N ILE A 43 2.09 -1.02 4.96
CA ILE A 43 0.87 -0.72 5.74
C ILE A 43 -0.38 -1.16 4.97
N ALA A 44 -0.48 -0.85 3.67
CA ALA A 44 -1.61 -1.25 2.83
C ALA A 44 -1.77 -2.79 2.78
N LEU A 45 -0.67 -3.53 2.70
CA LEU A 45 -0.67 -4.99 2.73
C LEU A 45 -1.19 -5.55 4.07
N ALA A 46 -0.85 -4.91 5.19
CA ALA A 46 -1.39 -5.30 6.49
C ALA A 46 -2.90 -5.02 6.58
N LEU A 47 -3.34 -3.84 6.12
CA LEU A 47 -4.75 -3.44 6.08
C LEU A 47 -5.60 -4.29 5.13
N ALA A 48 -5.02 -4.81 4.05
CA ALA A 48 -5.71 -5.64 3.05
C ALA A 48 -6.38 -6.90 3.64
N ARG A 49 -5.93 -7.35 4.81
CA ARG A 49 -6.49 -8.51 5.52
C ARG A 49 -7.62 -8.15 6.49
N GLY A 50 -8.07 -6.90 6.50
CA GLY A 50 -9.09 -6.41 7.42
C GLY A 50 -8.58 -6.39 8.86
N CYS A 51 -7.31 -6.02 9.08
CA CYS A 51 -6.77 -5.94 10.42
C CYS A 51 -7.47 -4.81 11.22
N GLU A 52 -7.87 -5.12 12.45
CA GLU A 52 -8.46 -4.14 13.37
C GLU A 52 -7.39 -3.38 14.18
N LEU A 53 -6.19 -3.96 14.30
CA LEU A 53 -5.05 -3.40 15.01
C LEU A 53 -3.76 -3.65 14.22
N LEU A 54 -3.01 -2.58 13.97
CA LEU A 54 -1.68 -2.63 13.38
C LEU A 54 -0.67 -2.07 14.38
N ILE A 55 0.26 -2.91 14.82
CA ILE A 55 1.42 -2.49 15.61
C ILE A 55 2.57 -2.31 14.63
N ALA A 56 3.16 -1.11 14.61
CA ALA A 56 4.31 -0.79 13.80
C ALA A 56 5.45 -0.35 14.70
N ASP A 57 6.64 -0.89 14.46
CA ASP A 57 7.87 -0.43 15.08
C ASP A 57 8.52 0.61 14.16
N GLU A 58 8.83 1.77 14.71
CA GLU A 58 9.40 2.93 13.98
C GLU A 58 8.71 3.28 12.63
N PRO A 59 7.39 3.57 12.60
CA PRO A 59 6.64 3.81 11.36
C PRO A 59 6.99 5.12 10.64
N THR A 60 7.96 5.88 11.14
CA THR A 60 8.34 7.20 10.63
C THR A 60 9.79 7.28 10.13
N THR A 61 10.59 6.20 10.24
CA THR A 61 12.02 6.23 9.91
C THR A 61 12.32 6.54 8.42
N ALA A 62 11.32 6.39 7.54
CA ALA A 62 11.45 6.65 6.10
C ALA A 62 10.52 7.76 5.56
N LEU A 63 9.95 8.60 6.45
CA LEU A 63 9.13 9.76 6.07
C LEU A 63 9.97 10.99 5.70
#